data_AF-A0A1T4X792-F1
#
_entry.id   AF-A0A1T4X792-F1
#
_cell.length_a   1.000
_cell.length_b   1.000
_cell.length_c   1.000
_cell.angle_alpha   90.00
_cell.angle_beta   90.00
_cell.angle_gamma   90.00
#
_symmetry.space_group_name_H-M   'P 1'
#
loop_
_entity.id
_entity.type
_entity.pdbx_description
1 polymer ?
#
loop_
_entity_poly.entity_id
_entity_poly.type
_entity_poly.pdbx_seq_one_letter_code
_entity_poly.pdbx_strand_id
1 'polypeptide(L)'
;MELKTVKYNYCNLVSNKQDIQKFKEEISVSNIIYLFYNNSECLYIGETGTSLNDRCYKHTPKESDKPWFKEGNLIHIIKLDEKIDIIARQALESSFILAYRPKYNKKG
;
A
#
# COMPACT_ATOMS: atom_id res chain seq x y z
N MET A 1 -1.90 -8.13 14.99
CA MET A 1 -1.73 -7.80 13.56
C MET A 1 -2.96 -8.32 12.82
N GLU A 2 -3.46 -7.56 11.85
CA GLU A 2 -4.64 -7.92 11.08
C GLU A 2 -4.32 -7.76 9.59
N LEU A 3 -4.70 -8.75 8.77
CA LEU A 3 -4.53 -8.68 7.32
C LEU A 3 -5.85 -8.28 6.67
N LYS A 4 -5.82 -7.18 5.92
CA LYS A 4 -6.90 -6.75 5.03
C LYS A 4 -6.45 -6.85 3.59
N THR A 5 -7.33 -7.31 2.71
CA THR A 5 -7.07 -7.34 1.26
C THR A 5 -8.05 -6.42 0.56
N VAL A 6 -7.54 -5.53 -0.29
CA VAL A 6 -8.33 -4.59 -1.09
C VAL A 6 -8.07 -4.89 -2.55
N LYS A 7 -9.12 -5.21 -3.30
CA LYS A 7 -9.05 -5.32 -4.77
C LYS A 7 -9.49 -4.01 -5.39
N TYR A 8 -8.83 -3.58 -6.45
CA TYR A 8 -9.19 -2.34 -7.12
C TYR A 8 -8.90 -2.41 -8.63
N ASN A 9 -9.52 -1.51 -9.38
CA ASN A 9 -9.24 -1.29 -10.79
C ASN A 9 -8.94 0.19 -10.98
N TYR A 10 -7.72 0.52 -11.41
CA TYR A 10 -7.28 1.90 -11.57
C TYR A 10 -8.19 2.73 -12.48
N CYS A 11 -8.69 2.15 -13.58
CA CYS A 11 -9.60 2.84 -14.51
C CYS A 11 -10.90 3.26 -13.82
N ASN A 12 -11.45 2.43 -12.93
CA ASN A 12 -12.64 2.77 -12.16
C ASN A 12 -12.35 3.86 -11.12
N LEU A 13 -11.18 3.82 -10.47
CA LEU A 13 -10.79 4.82 -9.48
C LEU A 13 -10.64 6.22 -10.08
N VAL A 14 -10.33 6.34 -11.38
CA VAL A 14 -10.23 7.64 -12.06
C VAL A 14 -11.54 8.12 -12.69
N SER A 15 -12.46 7.21 -13.05
CA SER A 15 -13.69 7.56 -13.76
C SER A 15 -14.93 7.61 -12.86
N ASN A 16 -14.94 6.89 -11.73
CA ASN A 16 -16.12 6.73 -10.87
C ASN A 16 -15.90 7.30 -9.46
N LYS A 17 -16.67 8.35 -9.14
CA LYS A 17 -16.63 9.03 -7.83
C LYS A 17 -17.02 8.14 -6.65
N GLN A 18 -17.93 7.18 -6.84
CA GLN A 18 -18.34 6.28 -5.76
C GLN A 18 -17.23 5.25 -5.48
N ASP A 19 -16.62 4.70 -6.52
CA ASP A 19 -15.55 3.70 -6.38
C ASP A 19 -14.31 4.29 -5.71
N ILE A 20 -13.90 5.52 -6.07
CA ILE A 20 -12.77 6.20 -5.41
C ILE A 20 -13.07 6.50 -3.94
N GLN A 21 -14.31 6.88 -3.59
CA GLN A 21 -14.67 7.16 -2.21
C GLN A 21 -14.62 5.90 -1.35
N LYS A 22 -15.24 4.81 -1.82
CA LYS A 22 -15.18 3.50 -1.16
C LYS A 22 -13.75 2.99 -1.01
N PHE A 23 -12.95 3.10 -2.07
CA PHE A 23 -11.55 2.69 -2.04
C PHE A 23 -10.76 3.48 -0.99
N LYS A 24 -10.91 4.81 -0.94
CA LYS A 24 -10.26 5.67 0.06
C LYS A 24 -10.63 5.27 1.49
N GLU A 25 -11.89 4.95 1.75
CA GLU A 25 -12.34 4.47 3.06
C GLU A 25 -11.67 3.13 3.41
N GLU A 26 -11.60 2.21 2.45
CA GLU A 26 -10.97 0.90 2.66
C GLU A 26 -9.47 1.00 2.99
N ILE A 27 -8.76 2.00 2.47
CA ILE A 27 -7.31 2.18 2.69
C ILE A 27 -6.97 3.24 3.76
N SER A 28 -7.95 3.70 4.54
CA SER A 28 -7.77 4.72 5.60
C SER A 28 -7.32 4.16 6.96
N VAL A 29 -6.80 2.93 6.99
CA VAL A 29 -6.28 2.30 8.22
C VAL A 29 -4.86 2.80 8.48
N SER A 30 -4.55 3.10 9.75
CA SER A 30 -3.24 3.62 10.17
C SER A 30 -2.29 2.57 10.73
N ASN A 31 -1.00 2.91 10.78
CA ASN A 31 0.10 2.07 11.25
C ASN A 31 0.16 0.71 10.52
N ILE A 32 0.59 0.74 9.27
CA ILE A 32 0.45 -0.38 8.35
C ILE A 32 1.75 -0.68 7.59
N ILE A 33 1.88 -1.93 7.15
CA ILE A 33 2.66 -2.32 5.97
C ILE A 33 1.66 -2.57 4.83
N TYR A 34 1.95 -2.09 3.63
CA TYR A 34 1.13 -2.32 2.45
C TYR A 34 1.95 -2.92 1.32
N LEU A 35 1.36 -3.88 0.61
CA LEU A 35 1.98 -4.60 -0.48
C LEU A 35 1.04 -4.52 -1.69
N PHE A 36 1.51 -3.87 -2.76
CA PHE A 36 0.81 -3.79 -4.04
C PHE A 36 1.12 -5.01 -4.90
N TYR A 37 0.08 -5.56 -5.51
CA TYR A 37 0.17 -6.71 -6.40
C TYR A 37 -0.54 -6.45 -7.72
N ASN A 38 -0.04 -7.12 -8.76
CA ASN A 38 -0.80 -7.44 -9.95
C ASN A 38 -0.97 -8.95 -10.02
N ASN A 39 -2.17 -9.43 -9.69
CA ASN A 39 -2.45 -10.85 -9.49
C ASN A 39 -1.53 -11.47 -8.43
N SER A 40 -0.59 -12.33 -8.83
CA SER A 40 0.38 -12.99 -7.94
C SER A 40 1.72 -12.27 -7.86
N GLU A 41 1.98 -11.27 -8.70
CA GLU A 41 3.25 -10.54 -8.72
C GLU A 41 3.24 -9.38 -7.73
N CYS A 42 4.19 -9.37 -6.79
CA CYS A 42 4.38 -8.27 -5.86
C CYS A 42 5.12 -7.13 -6.56
N LEU A 43 4.45 -5.99 -6.72
CA LEU A 43 4.96 -4.83 -7.44
C LEU A 43 5.76 -3.89 -6.54
N TYR A 44 5.24 -3.60 -5.35
CA TYR A 44 5.81 -2.64 -4.42
C TYR A 44 5.38 -2.93 -2.99
N ILE A 45 6.27 -2.68 -2.05
CA ILE A 45 6.03 -2.81 -0.61
C ILE A 45 6.43 -1.49 0.04
N GLY A 46 5.59 -1.00 0.94
CA GLY A 46 5.87 0.20 1.70
C GLY A 46 5.28 0.16 3.10
N GLU A 47 5.68 1.12 3.93
CA GLU A 47 5.12 1.33 5.26
C GLU A 47 4.57 2.74 5.46
N THR A 48 3.67 2.89 6.42
CA THR A 48 3.32 4.21 6.94
C THR A 48 2.73 4.14 8.35
N GLY A 49 3.07 5.12 9.19
CA GLY A 49 2.43 5.33 10.49
C GLY A 49 1.07 6.03 10.41
N THR A 50 0.82 6.80 9.34
CA THR A 50 -0.50 7.36 8.99
C THR A 50 -1.28 6.33 8.19
N SER A 51 -2.08 6.72 7.19
CA SER A 51 -2.82 5.78 6.35
C SER A 51 -2.27 5.64 4.93
N LEU A 52 -2.62 4.54 4.25
CA LEU A 52 -2.34 4.40 2.82
C LEU A 52 -3.10 5.45 2.00
N ASN A 53 -4.29 5.86 2.43
CA ASN A 53 -5.03 6.99 1.84
C ASN A 53 -4.17 8.27 1.81
N ASP A 54 -3.53 8.61 2.92
CA ASP A 54 -2.67 9.79 3.00
C ASP A 54 -1.45 9.68 2.08
N ARG A 55 -0.81 8.51 2.03
CA ARG A 55 0.29 8.21 1.11
C ARG A 55 -0.11 8.30 -0.36
N CYS A 56 -1.29 7.77 -0.71
CA CYS A 56 -1.79 7.78 -2.08
C CYS A 56 -2.23 9.16 -2.53
N TYR A 57 -2.87 9.97 -1.68
CA TYR A 57 -3.61 11.15 -2.16
C TYR A 57 -3.22 12.48 -1.53
N LYS A 58 -2.54 12.50 -0.38
CA LYS A 58 -2.21 13.74 0.35
C LYS A 58 -0.72 14.08 0.32
N HIS A 59 0.15 13.12 0.62
CA HIS A 59 1.59 13.35 0.71
C HIS A 59 2.25 13.40 -0.68
N THR A 60 3.26 14.26 -0.82
CA THR A 60 4.03 14.42 -2.07
C THR A 60 5.42 13.79 -1.89
N PRO A 61 5.90 12.98 -2.85
CA PRO A 61 5.19 12.52 -4.05
C PRO A 61 4.06 11.53 -3.71
N LYS A 62 2.94 11.62 -4.43
CA LYS A 62 1.78 10.76 -4.24
C LYS A 62 2.06 9.35 -4.74
N GLU A 63 1.66 8.34 -3.96
CA GLU A 63 1.72 6.94 -4.42
C GLU A 63 0.75 6.68 -5.58
N SER A 64 -0.37 7.40 -5.67
CA SER A 64 -1.37 7.20 -6.76
C SER A 64 -0.80 7.46 -8.15
N ASP A 65 0.26 8.26 -8.23
CA ASP A 65 0.88 8.64 -9.50
C ASP A 65 1.94 7.62 -9.95
N LYS A 66 2.28 6.65 -9.09
CA LYS A 66 3.36 5.69 -9.30
C LYS A 66 2.92 4.48 -10.14
N PRO A 67 3.86 3.83 -10.87
CA PRO A 67 3.54 2.70 -11.72
C PRO A 67 2.86 1.53 -11.00
N TRP A 68 3.34 1.15 -9.82
CA TRP A 68 2.76 0.04 -9.04
C TRP A 68 1.30 0.27 -8.64
N PHE A 69 0.91 1.52 -8.37
CA PHE A 69 -0.48 1.84 -8.08
C PHE A 69 -1.36 1.72 -9.33
N LYS A 70 -0.85 2.15 -10.49
CA LYS A 70 -1.58 2.14 -11.77
C LYS A 70 -1.69 0.73 -12.36
N GLU A 71 -0.65 -0.07 -12.23
CA GLU A 71 -0.55 -1.45 -12.75
C GLU A 71 -1.15 -2.49 -11.78
N GLY A 72 -1.21 -2.17 -10.49
CA GLY A 72 -1.74 -3.07 -9.48
C GLY A 72 -3.25 -3.24 -9.56
N ASN A 73 -3.72 -4.39 -9.09
CA ASN A 73 -5.13 -4.72 -8.96
C ASN A 73 -5.52 -5.22 -7.55
N LEU A 74 -4.53 -5.35 -6.67
CA LEU A 74 -4.70 -5.89 -5.33
C LEU A 74 -3.70 -5.24 -4.36
N ILE A 75 -4.15 -5.02 -3.13
CA ILE A 75 -3.33 -4.52 -2.03
C ILE A 75 -3.54 -5.44 -0.83
N HIS A 76 -2.46 -5.97 -0.27
CA HIS A 76 -2.47 -6.53 1.07
C HIS A 76 -2.04 -5.44 2.06
N ILE A 77 -2.88 -5.17 3.05
CA ILE A 77 -2.65 -4.19 4.11
C ILE A 77 -2.55 -4.93 5.42
N ILE A 78 -1.38 -4.90 6.04
CA ILE A 78 -1.11 -5.51 7.33
C ILE A 78 -1.16 -4.39 8.38
N LYS A 79 -2.24 -4.37 9.16
CA LYS A 79 -2.37 -3.45 10.30
C LYS A 79 -1.51 -3.94 11.46
N LEU A 80 -0.64 -3.05 11.92
CA LEU A 80 0.28 -3.31 13.02
C LEU A 80 -0.36 -2.92 14.35
N ASP A 81 0.15 -3.52 15.42
CA ASP A 81 -0.21 -3.17 16.80
C ASP A 81 0.34 -1.77 17.12
N GLU A 82 -0.36 -1.01 17.96
CA GLU A 82 0.02 0.36 18.34
C GLU A 82 1.40 0.45 18.99
N LYS A 83 1.85 -0.65 19.63
CA LYS A 83 3.19 -0.75 20.22
C LYS A 83 4.34 -0.85 19.20
N ILE A 84 4.03 -1.09 17.93
CA ILE A 84 5.04 -1.18 16.87
C ILE A 84 5.41 0.23 16.44
N ASP A 85 6.61 0.64 16.83
CA ASP A 85 7.17 1.94 16.48
C ASP A 85 7.69 2.00 15.03
N ILE A 86 8.23 3.16 14.67
CA ILE A 86 8.77 3.40 13.32
C ILE A 86 9.95 2.48 12.98
N ILE A 87 10.81 2.16 13.93
CA ILE A 87 12.02 1.35 13.69
C ILE A 87 11.61 -0.09 13.39
N ALA A 88 10.74 -0.66 14.23
CA ALA A 88 10.22 -2.00 14.04
C ALA A 88 9.40 -2.10 12.74
N ARG A 89 8.61 -1.07 12.41
CA ARG A 89 7.84 -1.01 11.17
C ARG A 89 8.74 -0.98 9.92
N GLN A 90 9.80 -0.19 9.92
CA GLN A 90 10.80 -0.16 8.83
C GLN A 90 11.59 -1.45 8.70
N ALA A 91 11.90 -2.11 9.81
CA ALA A 91 12.54 -3.42 9.80
C ALA A 91 11.64 -4.51 9.19
N LEU A 92 10.34 -4.48 9.49
CA LEU A 92 9.34 -5.35 8.87
C LEU A 92 9.22 -5.09 7.37
N GLU A 93 9.10 -3.83 6.95
CA GLU A 93 9.09 -3.44 5.53
C GLU A 93 10.32 -4.00 4.80
N SER A 94 11.51 -3.78 5.36
CA SER A 94 12.78 -4.26 4.80
C SER A 94 12.80 -5.78 4.67
N SER A 95 12.29 -6.50 5.67
CA SER A 95 12.19 -7.97 5.65
C SER A 95 11.29 -8.46 4.52
N PHE A 96 10.13 -7.82 4.32
CA PHE A 96 9.24 -8.13 3.21
C PHE A 96 9.87 -7.80 1.85
N ILE A 97 10.55 -6.66 1.72
CA ILE A 97 11.26 -6.29 0.49
C ILE A 97 12.34 -7.35 0.14
N LEU A 98 13.10 -7.82 1.12
CA LEU A 98 14.12 -8.85 0.92
C LEU A 98 13.54 -10.20 0.49
N ALA A 99 12.40 -10.58 1.08
CA ALA A 99 11.72 -11.84 0.79
C ALA A 99 11.05 -11.86 -0.59
N TYR A 100 10.33 -10.79 -0.95
CA TYR A 100 9.53 -10.73 -2.18
C TYR A 100 10.28 -10.12 -3.37
N ARG A 101 11.33 -9.34 -3.13
CA ARG A 101 12.13 -8.61 -4.14
C ARG A 101 11.25 -7.90 -5.19
N PRO A 102 10.26 -7.09 -4.75
CA PRO A 102 9.31 -6.45 -5.65
C PRO A 102 10.00 -5.53 -6.67
N LYS A 103 9.48 -5.53 -7.90
CA LYS A 103 10.06 -4.83 -9.06
C LYS A 103 10.34 -3.35 -8.81
N TYR A 104 9.47 -2.66 -8.08
CA TYR A 104 9.53 -1.20 -7.92
C TYR A 104 10.17 -0.71 -6.61
N ASN A 105 10.52 -1.60 -5.68
CA ASN A 105 11.37 -1.19 -4.56
C ASN A 105 12.79 -1.01 -5.09
N LYS A 106 13.40 0.14 -4.79
CA LYS A 106 14.79 0.40 -5.17
C LYS A 106 15.67 -0.71 -4.59
N LYS A 107 16.52 -1.30 -5.43
CA LYS A 107 17.63 -2.11 -4.96
C LYS A 107 18.60 -1.15 -4.29
N GLY A 108 18.73 -1.26 -2.96
CA GLY A 108 19.82 -0.64 -2.23
C GLY A 108 21.16 -1.13 -2.74
#